data_AF-A0A816K0T7-F1
#
_entry.id   AF-A0A816K0T7-F1
#
_cell.length_a   1.000
_cell.length_b   1.000
_cell.length_c   1.000
_cell.angle_alpha   90.00
_cell.angle_beta   90.00
_cell.angle_gamma   90.00
#
_symmetry.space_group_name_H-M   'P 1'
#
loop_
_entity.id
_entity.type
_entity.pdbx_description
1 polymer ?
#
loop_
_entity_poly.entity_id
_entity_poly.type
_entity_poly.pdbx_seq_one_letter_code
_entity_poly.pdbx_strand_id
1 'polypeptide(L)'
;MGLPWYRVHTVVLNDPGRLLSVHIMHTALVAGWAGSMDLYELAVFDLSDPVLDPMWRQGVACFGFGAFHVTGLYGPGIWVSDPYELTGKVQPVNPAWGVEGFDPFVPGGIASHHIAAWTLGILAGLFHLSVRPPQRLYKGLRMENIETVISSSIAAVFFAAFIVAGTMWHGSATTPIDYLVLLVINGIRDTFNKKYIEELVLD
;
A
#
# COMPACT_ATOMS: atom_id res chain seq x y z
N MET A 1 10.56 -35.95 -24.08
CA MET A 1 10.29 -34.53 -24.34
C MET A 1 10.53 -33.76 -23.04
N GLY A 2 11.20 -32.61 -23.08
CA GLY A 2 11.50 -31.82 -21.88
C GLY A 2 10.27 -31.08 -21.32
N LEU A 3 10.45 -30.33 -20.23
CA LEU A 3 9.41 -29.45 -19.67
C LEU A 3 9.08 -28.31 -20.65
N PRO A 4 7.80 -27.97 -20.85
CA PRO A 4 7.40 -26.74 -21.55
C PRO A 4 7.95 -25.49 -20.86
N TRP A 5 8.23 -24.43 -21.63
CA TRP A 5 8.86 -23.19 -21.15
C TRP A 5 8.11 -22.52 -19.98
N TYR A 6 6.79 -22.58 -19.95
CA TYR A 6 5.96 -21.97 -18.91
C TYR A 6 5.89 -22.81 -17.61
N ARG A 7 6.50 -24.00 -17.58
CA ARG A 7 6.57 -24.88 -16.40
C ARG A 7 7.96 -24.97 -15.79
N VAL A 8 8.94 -24.21 -16.28
CA VAL A 8 10.34 -24.36 -15.83
C VAL A 8 10.53 -24.19 -14.33
N HIS A 9 9.70 -23.40 -13.65
CA HIS A 9 9.77 -23.21 -12.20
C HIS A 9 9.09 -24.32 -11.38
N THR A 10 8.37 -25.27 -11.98
CA THR A 10 7.80 -26.39 -11.21
C THR A 10 8.87 -27.28 -10.58
N VAL A 11 10.12 -27.18 -11.06
CA VAL A 11 11.28 -27.93 -10.53
C VAL A 11 11.59 -27.62 -9.07
N VAL A 12 11.17 -26.47 -8.53
CA VAL A 12 11.39 -26.11 -7.12
C VAL A 12 10.24 -26.47 -6.19
N LEU A 13 9.11 -27.01 -6.71
CA LEU A 13 7.92 -27.28 -5.88
C LEU A 13 8.17 -28.27 -4.74
N ASN A 14 9.08 -29.23 -4.93
CA ASN A 14 9.45 -30.23 -3.93
C ASN A 14 10.90 -30.06 -3.42
N ASP A 15 11.51 -28.88 -3.62
CA ASP A 15 12.85 -28.55 -3.11
C ASP A 15 12.76 -27.27 -2.24
N PRO A 16 12.50 -27.40 -0.92
CA PRO A 16 12.30 -26.25 -0.04
C PRO A 16 13.52 -25.32 0.03
N GLY A 17 14.74 -25.86 -0.11
CA GLY A 17 15.96 -25.06 -0.08
C GLY A 17 16.10 -24.17 -1.30
N ARG A 18 15.86 -24.72 -2.50
CA ARG A 18 15.81 -23.92 -3.73
C ARG A 18 14.61 -22.99 -3.77
N LEU A 19 13.47 -23.43 -3.27
CA LEU A 19 12.28 -22.60 -3.16
C LEU A 19 12.56 -21.37 -2.29
N LEU A 20 13.18 -21.54 -1.12
CA LEU A 20 13.59 -20.42 -0.27
C LEU A 20 14.59 -19.50 -0.98
N SER A 21 15.57 -20.07 -1.68
CA SER A 21 16.57 -19.29 -2.45
C SER A 21 15.91 -18.39 -3.50
N VAL A 22 14.94 -18.90 -4.27
CA VAL A 22 14.24 -18.06 -5.26
C VAL A 22 13.33 -17.01 -4.63
N HIS A 23 12.77 -17.26 -3.44
CA HIS A 23 12.03 -16.24 -2.67
C HIS A 23 12.97 -15.13 -2.18
N ILE A 24 14.17 -15.49 -1.69
CA ILE A 24 15.20 -14.50 -1.31
C ILE A 24 15.63 -13.69 -2.53
N MET A 25 15.86 -14.34 -3.68
CA MET A 25 16.19 -13.66 -4.93
C MET A 25 15.09 -12.68 -5.35
N HIS A 26 13.82 -13.11 -5.37
CA HIS A 26 12.69 -12.23 -5.67
C HIS A 26 12.64 -11.03 -4.71
N THR A 27 12.82 -11.26 -3.41
CA THR A 27 12.84 -10.19 -2.40
C THR A 27 13.98 -9.21 -2.62
N ALA A 28 15.17 -9.71 -2.96
CA ALA A 28 16.33 -8.86 -3.29
C ALA A 28 16.09 -8.02 -4.55
N LEU A 29 15.44 -8.58 -5.57
CA LEU A 29 15.07 -7.85 -6.78
C LEU A 29 14.04 -6.75 -6.49
N VAL A 30 13.03 -7.03 -5.67
CA VAL A 30 12.02 -6.02 -5.26
C VAL A 30 12.68 -4.90 -4.44
N ALA A 31 13.54 -5.23 -3.48
CA ALA A 31 14.29 -4.24 -2.70
C ALA A 31 15.25 -3.41 -3.57
N GLY A 32 15.96 -4.06 -4.50
CA GLY A 32 16.85 -3.40 -5.45
C GLY A 32 16.10 -2.47 -6.40
N TRP A 33 14.93 -2.89 -6.89
CA TRP A 33 14.03 -2.04 -7.68
C TRP A 33 13.61 -0.80 -6.90
N ALA A 34 13.12 -0.97 -5.66
CA ALA A 34 12.67 0.13 -4.82
C ALA A 34 13.79 1.16 -4.59
N GLY A 35 15.01 0.72 -4.24
CA GLY A 35 16.14 1.62 -4.05
C GLY A 35 16.61 2.28 -5.35
N SER A 36 16.58 1.58 -6.49
CA SER A 36 16.94 2.16 -7.78
C SER A 36 15.95 3.22 -8.26
N MET A 37 14.65 3.02 -8.00
CA MET A 37 13.62 4.00 -8.31
C MET A 37 13.75 5.24 -7.43
N ASP A 38 14.02 5.05 -6.13
CA ASP A 38 14.25 6.15 -5.19
C ASP A 38 15.45 7.01 -5.59
N LEU A 39 16.58 6.38 -5.93
CA LEU A 39 17.77 7.08 -6.42
C LEU A 39 17.55 7.78 -7.75
N TYR A 40 16.77 7.18 -8.64
CA TYR A 40 16.41 7.78 -9.93
C TYR A 40 15.55 9.03 -9.72
N GLU A 41 14.48 8.92 -8.92
CA GLU A 41 13.61 10.04 -8.59
C GLU A 41 14.41 11.17 -7.93
N LEU A 42 15.24 10.87 -6.93
CA LEU A 42 16.09 11.87 -6.27
C LEU A 42 17.05 12.59 -7.24
N ALA A 43 17.56 11.89 -8.25
CA ALA A 43 18.50 12.47 -9.22
C ALA A 43 17.86 13.47 -10.18
N VAL A 44 16.54 13.39 -10.40
CA VAL A 44 15.79 14.25 -11.32
C VAL A 44 14.81 15.18 -10.61
N PHE A 45 14.61 15.00 -9.31
CA PHE A 45 13.66 15.76 -8.51
C PHE A 45 14.13 17.19 -8.24
N ASP A 46 13.29 18.16 -8.60
CA ASP A 46 13.47 19.58 -8.29
C ASP A 46 12.67 19.96 -7.02
N LEU A 47 13.37 20.49 -6.04
CA LEU A 47 12.81 20.96 -4.77
C LEU A 47 12.53 22.48 -4.76
N SER A 48 12.74 23.17 -5.89
CA SER A 48 12.75 24.63 -5.94
C SER A 48 11.39 25.28 -5.69
N ASP A 49 10.29 24.66 -6.14
CA ASP A 49 8.94 25.19 -5.99
C ASP A 49 7.92 24.10 -5.58
N PRO A 50 7.73 23.87 -4.27
CA PRO A 50 6.77 22.89 -3.79
C PRO A 50 5.30 23.31 -3.99
N VAL A 51 5.02 24.55 -4.41
CA VAL A 51 3.65 25.06 -4.61
C VAL A 51 3.20 24.83 -6.06
N LEU A 52 4.03 25.21 -7.04
CA LEU A 52 3.68 25.14 -8.46
C LEU A 52 4.33 23.97 -9.20
N ASP A 53 5.41 23.39 -8.66
CA ASP A 53 6.04 22.18 -9.19
C ASP A 53 6.22 21.07 -8.13
N PRO A 54 5.12 20.64 -7.48
CA PRO A 54 5.16 19.58 -6.47
C PRO A 54 5.53 18.21 -7.06
N MET A 55 5.92 17.27 -6.19
CA MET A 55 6.36 15.90 -6.52
C MET A 55 5.50 15.18 -7.58
N TRP A 56 4.16 15.29 -7.45
CA TRP A 56 3.23 14.63 -8.37
C TRP A 56 3.27 15.19 -9.80
N ARG A 57 3.68 16.44 -10.00
CA ARG A 57 3.86 17.05 -11.32
C ARG A 57 5.15 16.58 -12.00
N GLN A 58 6.13 16.16 -11.21
CA GLN A 58 7.43 15.67 -11.66
C GLN A 58 7.47 14.15 -11.85
N GLY A 59 6.36 13.44 -11.60
CA GLY A 59 6.26 11.99 -11.78
C GLY A 59 6.94 11.16 -10.69
N VAL A 60 7.12 11.73 -9.50
CA VAL A 60 7.74 11.10 -8.33
C VAL A 60 6.70 10.27 -7.57
N ALA A 61 6.95 8.97 -7.38
CA ALA A 61 6.00 8.03 -6.77
C ALA A 61 6.60 7.20 -5.62
N CYS A 62 7.88 6.85 -5.66
CA CYS A 62 8.53 5.97 -4.69
C CYS A 62 9.07 6.73 -3.47
N PHE A 63 9.69 7.89 -3.67
CA PHE A 63 10.26 8.72 -2.61
C PHE A 63 9.21 9.15 -1.56
N GLY A 64 7.96 9.35 -2.01
CA GLY A 64 6.85 9.70 -1.11
C GLY A 64 6.47 8.56 -0.14
N PHE A 65 6.48 7.31 -0.60
CA PHE A 65 5.90 6.21 0.16
C PHE A 65 6.74 5.79 1.39
N GLY A 66 8.06 6.03 1.37
CA GLY A 66 9.00 5.46 2.35
C GLY A 66 9.16 6.19 3.69
N ALA A 67 8.63 7.41 3.84
CA ALA A 67 9.15 8.33 4.85
C ALA A 67 8.56 8.22 6.27
N PHE A 68 7.49 7.45 6.53
CA PHE A 68 6.67 7.69 7.73
C PHE A 68 6.22 6.46 8.54
N HIS A 69 6.24 6.60 9.88
CA HIS A 69 5.85 5.58 10.86
C HIS A 69 4.79 6.12 11.84
N VAL A 70 3.75 5.31 12.07
CA VAL A 70 2.35 5.72 12.28
C VAL A 70 2.00 6.40 13.61
N THR A 71 2.84 6.35 14.65
CA THR A 71 2.39 6.79 16.00
C THR A 71 3.24 7.84 16.69
N GLY A 72 4.37 8.27 16.12
CA GLY A 72 5.20 9.33 16.71
C GLY A 72 5.92 8.99 18.02
N LEU A 73 5.51 7.93 18.72
CA LEU A 73 6.05 7.51 20.03
C LEU A 73 7.51 7.04 19.92
N TYR A 74 7.85 6.37 18.82
CA TYR A 74 9.21 5.92 18.46
C TYR A 74 9.46 6.07 16.95
N GLY A 75 8.95 7.14 16.33
CA GLY A 75 9.08 7.42 14.89
C GLY A 75 8.62 8.84 14.54
N PRO A 76 8.73 9.28 13.28
CA PRO A 76 8.44 10.67 12.90
C PRO A 76 6.94 11.03 12.84
N GLY A 77 6.03 10.05 12.87
CA GLY A 77 4.60 10.26 12.58
C GLY A 77 4.28 9.96 11.10
N ILE A 78 3.08 10.37 10.65
CA ILE A 78 2.63 10.25 9.26
C ILE A 78 2.29 11.60 8.66
N TRP A 79 2.28 11.68 7.33
CA TRP A 79 1.79 12.85 6.63
C TRP A 79 0.31 13.04 6.91
N VAL A 80 -0.06 14.24 7.35
CA VAL A 80 -1.45 14.67 7.56
C VAL A 80 -1.57 16.07 7.01
N SER A 81 -2.67 16.34 6.33
CA SER A 81 -2.97 17.65 5.77
C SER A 81 -4.31 18.19 6.26
N ASP A 82 -4.55 19.48 6.03
CA ASP A 82 -5.85 20.09 6.25
C ASP A 82 -6.86 19.67 5.15
N PRO A 83 -8.17 19.90 5.32
CA PRO A 83 -9.18 19.45 4.35
C PRO A 83 -9.04 19.98 2.92
N TYR A 84 -8.26 21.05 2.71
CA TYR A 84 -7.96 21.61 1.39
C TYR A 84 -6.54 21.28 0.91
N GLU A 85 -5.77 20.56 1.72
CA GLU A 85 -4.43 20.07 1.43
C GLU A 85 -3.43 21.17 1.08
N LEU A 86 -3.41 22.22 1.90
CA LEU A 86 -2.53 23.38 1.74
C LEU A 86 -1.39 23.41 2.77
N THR A 87 -1.56 22.69 3.88
CA THR A 87 -0.69 22.76 5.05
C THR A 87 -0.21 21.38 5.52
N GLY A 88 0.01 20.47 4.57
CA GLY A 88 0.51 19.13 4.81
C GLY A 88 1.84 19.10 5.54
N LYS A 89 1.93 18.21 6.52
CA LYS A 89 3.16 17.96 7.26
C LYS A 89 3.14 16.60 7.92
N VAL A 90 4.32 16.17 8.30
CA VAL A 90 4.52 14.99 9.14
C VAL A 90 4.14 15.34 10.57
N GLN A 91 3.24 14.56 11.17
CA GLN A 91 2.90 14.73 12.58
C GLN A 91 2.51 13.41 13.25
N PRO A 92 2.68 13.32 14.58
CA PRO A 92 2.11 12.23 15.36
C PRO A 92 0.58 12.23 15.25
N VAL A 93 -0.01 11.04 15.26
CA VAL A 93 -1.47 10.85 15.18
C VAL A 93 -1.93 10.03 16.39
N ASN A 94 -2.87 10.59 17.15
CA ASN A 94 -3.52 9.88 18.24
C ASN A 94 -4.54 8.88 17.68
N PRO A 95 -4.63 7.67 18.25
CA PRO A 95 -5.61 6.68 17.79
C PRO A 95 -7.04 7.13 18.09
N ALA A 96 -7.92 6.94 17.11
CA ALA A 96 -9.36 7.12 17.25
C ALA A 96 -10.02 5.77 17.49
N TRP A 97 -10.72 5.64 18.62
CA TRP A 97 -11.36 4.37 19.05
C TRP A 97 -12.88 4.37 18.87
N GLY A 98 -13.48 5.52 18.59
CA GLY A 98 -14.91 5.62 18.30
C GLY A 98 -15.23 5.26 16.85
N VAL A 99 -16.46 5.57 16.44
CA VAL A 99 -16.96 5.28 15.08
C VAL A 99 -16.18 6.05 14.01
N GLU A 100 -15.64 7.22 14.37
CA GLU A 100 -14.80 8.04 13.51
C GLU A 100 -13.50 7.35 13.09
N GLY A 101 -13.04 6.33 13.84
CA GLY A 101 -11.88 5.52 13.44
C GLY A 101 -12.12 4.68 12.18
N PHE A 102 -13.36 4.54 11.72
CA PHE A 102 -13.71 3.86 10.47
C PHE A 102 -13.90 4.83 9.30
N ASP A 103 -13.84 6.14 9.53
CA ASP A 103 -13.85 7.13 8.46
C ASP A 103 -12.48 7.10 7.74
N PRO A 104 -12.44 6.80 6.42
CA PRO A 104 -11.19 6.70 5.68
C PRO A 104 -10.41 8.03 5.61
N PHE A 105 -11.02 9.16 5.99
CA PHE A 105 -10.37 10.48 6.01
C PHE A 105 -9.90 10.91 7.41
N VAL A 106 -10.12 10.09 8.45
CA VAL A 106 -9.63 10.36 9.81
C VAL A 106 -8.33 9.57 10.06
N PRO A 107 -7.15 10.20 10.12
CA PRO A 107 -5.88 9.50 10.28
C PRO A 107 -5.80 8.68 11.58
N GLY A 108 -6.53 9.09 12.62
CA GLY A 108 -6.60 8.36 13.90
C GLY A 108 -7.08 6.92 13.77
N GLY A 109 -7.88 6.61 12.74
CA GLY A 109 -8.31 5.25 12.42
C GLY A 109 -7.15 4.35 11.97
N ILE A 110 -6.13 4.90 11.31
CA ILE A 110 -4.95 4.16 10.88
C ILE A 110 -4.18 3.63 12.10
N ALA A 111 -3.95 4.49 13.09
CA ALA A 111 -3.23 4.12 14.30
C ALA A 111 -4.00 3.06 15.12
N SER A 112 -5.31 3.24 15.35
CA SER A 112 -6.12 2.26 16.07
C SER A 112 -6.24 0.93 15.32
N HIS A 113 -6.38 0.96 13.99
CA HIS A 113 -6.35 -0.23 13.14
C HIS A 113 -5.07 -1.03 13.32
N HIS A 114 -3.89 -0.40 13.22
CA HIS A 114 -2.60 -1.09 13.36
C HIS A 114 -2.43 -1.71 14.75
N ILE A 115 -2.80 -1.00 15.82
CA ILE A 115 -2.72 -1.51 17.20
C ILE A 115 -3.63 -2.73 17.39
N ALA A 116 -4.88 -2.63 16.93
CA ALA A 116 -5.87 -3.70 17.08
C ALA A 116 -5.51 -4.92 16.21
N ALA A 117 -5.18 -4.70 14.93
CA ALA A 117 -4.81 -5.75 13.99
C ALA A 117 -3.53 -6.48 14.41
N TRP A 118 -2.53 -5.77 14.92
CA TRP A 118 -1.31 -6.37 15.45
C TRP A 118 -1.57 -7.27 16.66
N THR A 119 -2.36 -6.77 17.61
CA THR A 119 -2.74 -7.53 18.81
C THR A 119 -3.48 -8.82 18.43
N LEU A 120 -4.46 -8.72 17.53
CA LEU A 120 -5.19 -9.88 17.01
C LEU A 120 -4.28 -10.82 16.21
N GLY A 121 -3.35 -10.28 15.42
CA GLY A 121 -2.37 -11.05 14.65
C GLY A 121 -1.46 -11.91 15.54
N ILE A 122 -0.99 -11.37 16.66
CA ILE A 122 -0.21 -12.14 17.65
C ILE A 122 -1.04 -13.28 18.24
N LEU A 123 -2.27 -12.97 18.70
CA LEU A 123 -3.15 -13.98 19.30
C LEU A 123 -3.51 -15.09 18.29
N ALA A 124 -3.82 -14.72 17.05
CA ALA A 124 -4.07 -15.67 15.96
C ALA A 124 -2.82 -16.50 15.62
N GLY A 125 -1.64 -15.88 15.60
CA GLY A 125 -0.37 -16.59 15.41
C GLY A 125 -0.10 -17.63 16.50
N LEU A 126 -0.29 -17.26 17.77
CA LEU A 126 -0.17 -18.18 18.90
C LEU A 126 -1.18 -19.33 18.81
N PHE A 127 -2.42 -19.04 18.43
CA PHE A 127 -3.42 -20.06 18.18
C PHE A 127 -2.98 -21.05 17.09
N HIS A 128 -2.52 -20.55 15.93
CA HIS A 128 -2.08 -21.39 14.82
C HIS A 128 -0.80 -22.20 15.11
N LEU A 129 0.05 -21.74 16.03
CA LEU A 129 1.19 -22.52 16.54
C LEU A 129 0.75 -23.61 17.54
N SER A 130 -0.31 -23.35 18.31
CA SER A 130 -0.75 -24.23 19.40
C SER A 130 -1.77 -25.29 18.97
N VAL A 131 -2.50 -25.06 17.87
CA VAL A 131 -3.66 -25.86 17.47
C VAL A 131 -3.47 -26.43 16.07
N ARG A 132 -3.53 -27.76 15.95
CA ARG A 132 -3.52 -28.45 14.64
C ARG A 132 -4.87 -28.27 13.92
N PRO A 133 -4.88 -28.24 12.58
CA PRO A 133 -6.11 -28.06 11.82
C PRO A 133 -7.08 -29.25 12.01
N PRO A 134 -8.40 -28.99 12.08
CA PRO A 134 -9.41 -30.03 12.09
C PRO A 134 -9.36 -30.90 10.82
N GLN A 135 -9.58 -32.20 10.96
CA GLN A 135 -9.46 -33.17 9.87
C GLN A 135 -10.33 -32.85 8.64
N ARG A 136 -11.53 -32.30 8.87
CA ARG A 136 -12.44 -31.89 7.79
C ARG A 136 -11.85 -30.76 6.95
N LEU A 137 -11.25 -29.76 7.60
CA LEU A 137 -10.62 -28.63 6.92
C LEU A 137 -9.33 -29.04 6.23
N TYR A 138 -8.50 -29.86 6.89
CA TYR A 138 -7.25 -30.35 6.33
C TYR A 138 -7.47 -31.04 4.98
N LYS A 139 -8.45 -31.96 4.92
CA LYS A 139 -8.84 -32.65 3.68
C LYS A 139 -9.59 -31.75 2.71
N GLY A 140 -10.55 -30.97 3.20
CA GLY A 140 -11.40 -30.13 2.36
C GLY A 140 -10.61 -29.06 1.58
N LEU A 141 -9.58 -28.48 2.21
CA LEU A 141 -8.72 -27.45 1.62
C LEU A 141 -7.40 -27.98 1.06
N ARG A 142 -7.17 -29.31 1.12
CA ARG A 142 -5.94 -29.98 0.65
C ARG A 142 -4.67 -29.34 1.23
N MET A 143 -4.62 -29.17 2.56
CA MET A 143 -3.54 -28.45 3.25
C MET A 143 -2.14 -29.09 3.13
N GLU A 144 -2.05 -30.31 2.60
CA GLU A 144 -0.79 -30.99 2.25
C GLU A 144 -0.12 -30.47 0.96
N ASN A 145 -0.85 -29.75 0.09
CA ASN A 145 -0.33 -29.22 -1.17
C ASN A 145 -0.06 -27.71 -1.07
N ILE A 146 1.19 -27.29 -1.30
CA ILE A 146 1.60 -25.88 -1.27
C ILE A 146 0.84 -24.99 -2.28
N GLU A 147 0.32 -25.55 -3.37
CA GLU A 147 -0.47 -24.79 -4.34
C GLU A 147 -1.77 -24.22 -3.73
N THR A 148 -2.31 -24.84 -2.67
CA THR A 148 -3.47 -24.29 -1.94
C THR A 148 -3.11 -22.98 -1.23
N VAL A 149 -1.87 -22.89 -0.73
CA VAL A 149 -1.34 -21.67 -0.11
C VAL A 149 -1.13 -20.60 -1.17
N ILE A 150 -0.57 -20.95 -2.34
CA ILE A 150 -0.41 -20.01 -3.45
C ILE A 150 -1.78 -19.50 -3.92
N SER A 151 -2.77 -20.38 -4.08
CA SER A 151 -4.12 -20.00 -4.51
C SER A 151 -4.80 -19.02 -3.55
N SER A 152 -4.80 -19.32 -2.25
CA SER A 152 -5.36 -18.43 -1.23
C SER A 152 -4.58 -17.13 -1.06
N SER A 153 -3.25 -17.17 -1.19
CA SER A 153 -2.39 -15.98 -1.13
C SER A 153 -2.64 -15.04 -2.31
N ILE A 154 -2.79 -15.56 -3.53
CA ILE A 154 -3.14 -14.74 -4.70
C ILE A 154 -4.48 -14.04 -4.50
N ALA A 155 -5.48 -14.73 -3.95
CA ALA A 155 -6.77 -14.13 -3.64
C ALA A 155 -6.65 -12.98 -2.62
N ALA A 156 -5.85 -13.16 -1.56
CA ALA A 156 -5.60 -12.12 -0.56
C ALA A 156 -4.84 -10.91 -1.13
N VAL A 157 -3.80 -11.14 -1.94
CA VAL A 157 -3.02 -10.06 -2.58
C VAL A 157 -3.87 -9.30 -3.59
N PHE A 158 -4.69 -9.99 -4.37
CA PHE A 158 -5.65 -9.36 -5.30
C PHE A 158 -6.67 -8.50 -4.56
N PHE A 159 -7.25 -9.02 -3.47
CA PHE A 159 -8.16 -8.24 -2.63
C PHE A 159 -7.49 -6.97 -2.11
N ALA A 160 -6.27 -7.09 -1.56
CA ALA A 160 -5.51 -5.93 -1.10
C ALA A 160 -5.30 -4.92 -2.24
N ALA A 161 -4.85 -5.38 -3.42
CA ALA A 161 -4.64 -4.53 -4.60
C ALA A 161 -5.90 -3.74 -5.00
N PHE A 162 -7.09 -4.36 -4.96
CA PHE A 162 -8.36 -3.68 -5.22
C PHE A 162 -8.67 -2.60 -4.19
N ILE A 163 -8.42 -2.86 -2.91
CA ILE A 163 -8.62 -1.87 -1.85
C ILE A 163 -7.68 -0.68 -2.05
N VAL A 164 -6.38 -0.90 -2.28
CA VAL A 164 -5.43 0.22 -2.48
C VAL A 164 -5.75 1.00 -3.75
N ALA A 165 -6.18 0.34 -4.82
CA ALA A 165 -6.63 1.02 -6.03
C ALA A 165 -7.87 1.89 -5.76
N GLY A 166 -8.84 1.38 -4.99
CA GLY A 166 -10.03 2.13 -4.60
C GLY A 166 -9.72 3.35 -3.74
N THR A 167 -8.88 3.22 -2.71
CA THR A 167 -8.48 4.34 -1.84
C THR A 167 -7.59 5.35 -2.57
N MET A 168 -6.81 4.89 -3.54
CA MET A 168 -6.04 5.78 -4.42
C MET A 168 -6.94 6.58 -5.35
N TRP A 169 -7.98 5.96 -5.89
CA TRP A 169 -8.90 6.59 -6.82
C TRP A 169 -9.87 7.57 -6.15
N HIS A 170 -10.38 7.21 -4.97
CA HIS A 170 -11.37 8.01 -4.25
C HIS A 170 -10.79 8.95 -3.20
N GLY A 171 -9.50 8.82 -2.88
CA GLY A 171 -8.85 9.54 -1.79
C GLY A 171 -9.11 8.90 -0.42
N SER A 172 -8.13 9.03 0.47
CA SER A 172 -8.20 8.68 1.88
C SER A 172 -7.10 9.41 2.65
N ALA A 173 -7.09 9.28 3.98
CA ALA A 173 -6.00 9.78 4.83
C ALA A 173 -4.61 9.20 4.48
N THR A 174 -4.54 8.12 3.70
CA THR A 174 -3.27 7.52 3.23
C THR A 174 -2.90 7.91 1.80
N THR A 175 -3.73 8.69 1.11
CA THR A 175 -3.49 9.15 -0.27
C THR A 175 -3.72 10.67 -0.41
N PRO A 176 -3.06 11.51 0.42
CA PRO A 176 -3.25 12.96 0.41
C PRO A 176 -2.74 13.59 -0.89
N ILE A 177 -3.46 14.57 -1.43
CA ILE A 177 -3.25 15.17 -2.76
C ILE A 177 -1.95 15.98 -2.81
N ASP A 178 -1.68 16.76 -1.77
CA ASP A 178 -0.47 17.59 -1.65
C ASP A 178 0.82 16.77 -1.64
N TYR A 179 0.71 15.46 -1.39
CA TYR A 179 1.81 14.53 -1.37
C TYR A 179 1.82 13.56 -2.55
N LEU A 180 0.64 13.10 -3.00
CA LEU A 180 0.51 11.90 -3.82
C LEU A 180 -0.28 12.07 -5.13
N VAL A 181 -1.00 13.16 -5.42
CA VAL A 181 -2.10 13.00 -6.39
C VAL A 181 -1.72 12.68 -7.84
N LEU A 182 -2.18 11.48 -8.17
CA LEU A 182 -2.58 10.85 -9.43
C LEU A 182 -2.70 11.73 -10.69
N LEU A 183 -2.10 11.15 -11.73
CA LEU A 183 -2.30 11.22 -13.17
C LEU A 183 -3.78 11.25 -13.69
N VAL A 184 -4.79 11.44 -12.84
CA VAL A 184 -6.22 11.33 -13.20
C VAL A 184 -7.10 12.48 -12.72
N ILE A 185 -6.69 13.27 -11.72
CA ILE A 185 -7.49 14.44 -11.32
C ILE A 185 -7.48 15.52 -12.39
N ASN A 186 -6.40 15.67 -13.17
CA ASN A 186 -6.41 16.61 -14.31
C ASN A 186 -7.42 16.22 -15.41
N GLY A 187 -7.79 14.93 -15.54
CA GLY A 187 -8.79 14.51 -16.52
C GLY A 187 -10.23 14.86 -16.16
N ILE A 188 -10.58 14.82 -14.86
CA ILE A 188 -11.94 15.06 -14.36
C ILE A 188 -12.11 16.50 -13.84
N ARG A 189 -11.09 17.07 -13.21
CA ARG A 189 -11.10 18.46 -12.74
C ARG A 189 -11.21 19.43 -13.93
N ASP A 190 -10.62 19.13 -15.08
CA ASP A 190 -10.82 19.92 -16.30
C ASP A 190 -12.25 19.84 -16.86
N THR A 191 -12.98 18.75 -16.59
CA THR A 191 -14.38 18.61 -17.03
C THR A 191 -15.35 19.40 -16.14
N PHE A 192 -15.06 19.51 -14.84
CA PHE A 192 -15.90 20.26 -13.90
C PHE A 192 -15.51 21.73 -13.79
N ASN A 193 -14.22 22.10 -13.77
CA ASN A 193 -13.79 23.50 -13.62
C ASN A 193 -14.04 24.35 -14.87
N LYS A 194 -14.01 23.79 -16.09
CA LYS A 194 -14.37 24.59 -17.28
C LYS A 194 -15.80 25.12 -17.20
N LYS A 195 -16.73 24.33 -16.64
CA LYS A 195 -18.13 24.72 -16.53
C LYS A 195 -18.35 25.82 -15.48
N TYR A 196 -17.61 25.78 -14.37
CA TYR A 196 -17.72 26.78 -13.30
C TYR A 196 -16.93 28.07 -13.57
N ILE A 197 -15.84 28.01 -14.34
CA ILE A 197 -15.04 29.21 -14.67
C ILE A 197 -15.67 30.00 -15.83
N GLU A 198 -16.32 29.35 -16.80
CA GLU A 198 -17.03 30.07 -17.88
C GLU A 198 -18.28 30.83 -17.37
N GLU A 199 -18.92 30.36 -16.30
CA GLU A 199 -20.05 31.07 -15.67
C GLU A 199 -19.62 32.26 -14.80
N LEU A 200 -18.38 32.31 -14.32
CA LEU A 200 -17.86 33.38 -13.45
C LEU A 200 -17.17 34.53 -14.21
N VAL A 201 -16.97 34.37 -15.51
CA VAL A 201 -16.28 35.37 -16.38
C VAL A 201 -17.29 36.11 -17.29
N LEU A 202 -18.58 35.76 -17.24
CA LEU A 202 -19.61 36.34 -18.12
C LEU A 202 -20.71 37.17 -17.42
N ASP A 203 -20.56 37.54 -16.15
CA ASP A 203 -21.38 38.57 -15.49
C ASP A 203 -20.52 39.70 -14.88
#